data_AF-A0A956FPW6-F1
#
_entry.id   AF-A0A956FPW6-F1
#
_cell.length_a   1.000
_cell.length_b   1.000
_cell.length_c   1.000
_cell.angle_alpha   90.00
_cell.angle_beta   90.00
_cell.angle_gamma   90.00
#
_symmetry.space_group_name_H-M   'P 1'
#
loop_
_entity.id
_entity.type
_entity.pdbx_description
1 polymer ?
#
loop_
_entity_poly.entity_id
_entity_poly.type
_entity_poly.pdbx_seq_one_letter_code
_entity_poly.pdbx_strand_id
1 'polypeptide(L)'
;MSFLWSRVTLVAAVALAAAPLAGCSAIFNPENSDDVLRCGNAVDCEENDVIREAISSNRVQAQCKSPGSDGSGDISQSNEDQVCSVTDAEVGCDPESQNLTHPYRVLYDAAVGSSGIYTPCAEERRGSLGCKPTLQGMCDTGLETNAFGFCDAPGNENPAIEPDLTLSGVDVRDQYCRSFFCDEAFVCDDSGPKAVCKRCDPDAAIGEGGCAMIYIAGAPSTIYADPNDGCEAVAKTDEVDFGPFPPQQNP
;
A
#
# COMPACT_ATOMS: atom_id res chain seq x y z
N MET A 1 -66.33 17.97 15.90
CA MET A 1 -66.72 18.45 14.56
C MET A 1 -65.58 18.11 13.62
N SER A 2 -65.94 17.39 12.58
CA SER A 2 -65.11 16.71 11.60
C SER A 2 -64.31 17.66 10.71
N PHE A 3 -63.11 17.27 10.29
CA PHE A 3 -62.66 17.35 8.89
C PHE A 3 -61.58 16.29 8.63
N LEU A 4 -61.95 15.28 7.84
CA LEU A 4 -61.03 14.43 7.08
C LEU A 4 -60.51 15.24 5.88
N TRP A 5 -59.24 15.10 5.50
CA TRP A 5 -58.90 14.47 4.21
C TRP A 5 -57.41 14.16 4.01
N SER A 6 -57.20 12.89 3.70
CA SER A 6 -56.07 12.20 3.08
C SER A 6 -55.23 13.01 2.07
N ARG A 7 -53.90 12.95 2.21
CA ARG A 7 -53.00 12.72 1.07
C ARG A 7 -51.90 11.74 1.48
N VAL A 8 -51.96 10.60 0.81
CA VAL A 8 -50.92 9.58 0.67
C VAL A 8 -49.70 10.22 0.00
N THR A 9 -48.54 10.12 0.62
CA THR A 9 -47.27 10.11 -0.11
C THR A 9 -46.36 9.07 0.52
N LEU A 10 -46.30 7.92 -0.15
CA LEU A 10 -45.43 6.81 0.14
C LEU A 10 -44.08 7.17 -0.49
N VAL A 11 -43.08 7.55 0.32
CA VAL A 11 -41.68 7.62 -0.13
C VAL A 11 -40.93 6.54 0.62
N ALA A 12 -40.86 5.37 -0.03
CA ALA A 12 -39.91 4.34 0.31
C ALA A 12 -38.52 4.85 -0.11
N ALA A 13 -37.69 5.23 0.86
CA ALA A 13 -36.25 5.33 0.66
C ALA A 13 -35.62 4.16 1.41
N VAL A 14 -35.38 3.08 0.67
CA VAL A 14 -34.65 1.91 1.10
C VAL A 14 -33.19 2.31 1.38
N ALA A 15 -32.65 1.67 2.40
CA ALA A 15 -31.34 1.86 2.97
C ALA A 15 -30.17 1.54 2.03
N LEU A 16 -29.01 2.09 2.37
CA LEU A 16 -27.68 1.48 2.50
C LEU A 16 -26.63 2.51 2.05
N ALA A 17 -25.88 3.02 3.01
CA ALA A 17 -24.60 3.64 2.71
C ALA A 17 -23.57 3.22 3.76
N ALA A 18 -22.58 2.50 3.25
CA ALA A 18 -21.22 2.33 3.75
C ALA A 18 -21.03 1.65 5.11
N ALA A 19 -20.92 0.32 5.06
CA ALA A 19 -19.97 -0.41 5.90
C ALA A 19 -18.71 -0.71 5.04
N PRO A 20 -17.51 -0.73 5.65
CA PRO A 20 -16.24 -0.74 4.92
C PRO A 20 -16.03 -2.08 4.21
N LEU A 21 -15.41 -2.01 3.03
CA LEU A 21 -14.87 -3.16 2.31
C LEU A 21 -13.71 -3.75 3.13
N ALA A 22 -14.03 -4.58 4.11
CA ALA A 22 -13.09 -5.60 4.57
C ALA A 22 -12.98 -6.63 3.43
N GLY A 23 -11.75 -6.84 2.95
CA GLY A 23 -11.44 -7.66 1.79
C GLY A 23 -11.89 -9.12 1.91
N CYS A 24 -13.03 -9.45 1.34
CA CYS A 24 -13.44 -10.80 1.00
C CYS A 24 -13.98 -10.79 -0.44
N SER A 25 -13.08 -10.84 -1.43
CA SER A 25 -13.45 -10.90 -2.84
C SER A 25 -13.74 -12.34 -3.26
N ALA A 26 -14.82 -12.93 -2.74
CA ALA A 26 -15.39 -14.13 -3.35
C ALA A 26 -16.18 -13.69 -4.60
N ILE A 27 -15.78 -14.15 -5.78
CA ILE A 27 -16.45 -13.80 -7.04
C ILE A 27 -17.59 -14.80 -7.29
N PHE A 28 -18.83 -14.30 -7.28
CA PHE A 28 -20.05 -15.07 -7.55
C PHE A 28 -20.44 -14.99 -9.03
N ASN A 29 -20.81 -16.11 -9.66
CA ASN A 29 -21.17 -16.23 -11.09
C ASN A 29 -22.70 -16.33 -11.33
N PRO A 30 -23.44 -15.25 -11.66
CA PRO A 30 -24.91 -15.22 -11.60
C PRO A 30 -25.73 -16.23 -12.44
N GLU A 31 -25.13 -17.16 -13.19
CA GLU A 31 -25.80 -18.21 -13.98
C GLU A 31 -26.05 -19.54 -13.25
N ASN A 32 -25.36 -19.88 -12.15
CA ASN A 32 -25.59 -21.15 -11.43
C ASN A 32 -25.77 -20.91 -9.93
N SER A 33 -26.78 -21.48 -9.28
CA SER A 33 -27.09 -21.13 -7.87
C SER A 33 -26.11 -21.70 -6.82
N ASP A 34 -24.84 -21.95 -7.17
CA ASP A 34 -23.79 -22.58 -6.33
C ASP A 34 -22.40 -21.97 -6.61
N ASP A 35 -22.38 -20.63 -6.61
CA ASP A 35 -21.44 -19.73 -7.30
C ASP A 35 -20.06 -19.52 -6.69
N VAL A 36 -19.43 -20.61 -6.28
CA VAL A 36 -18.04 -20.58 -5.85
C VAL A 36 -17.20 -21.20 -6.96
N LEU A 37 -16.39 -20.37 -7.64
CA LEU A 37 -15.44 -20.85 -8.63
C LEU A 37 -14.39 -21.72 -7.93
N ARG A 38 -14.53 -23.05 -8.01
CA ARG A 38 -13.57 -23.99 -7.43
C ARG A 38 -12.40 -24.21 -8.37
N CYS A 39 -11.23 -24.50 -7.79
CA CYS A 39 -9.99 -24.70 -8.54
C CYS A 39 -9.14 -25.81 -7.92
N GLY A 40 -8.30 -26.46 -8.72
CA GLY A 40 -7.20 -27.29 -8.22
C GLY A 40 -5.86 -26.55 -8.18
N ASN A 41 -5.73 -25.47 -8.95
CA ASN A 41 -4.57 -24.60 -8.99
C ASN A 41 -4.93 -23.20 -9.54
N ALA A 42 -4.01 -22.25 -9.47
CA ALA A 42 -4.26 -20.87 -9.94
C ALA A 42 -4.49 -20.75 -11.46
N VAL A 43 -3.94 -21.65 -12.27
CA VAL A 43 -4.12 -21.64 -13.74
C VAL A 43 -5.57 -21.94 -14.10
N ASP A 44 -6.23 -22.84 -13.37
CA ASP A 44 -7.66 -23.15 -13.56
C ASP A 44 -8.54 -21.90 -13.39
N CYS A 45 -8.10 -20.95 -12.54
CA CYS A 45 -8.79 -19.68 -12.33
C CYS A 45 -8.56 -18.69 -13.47
N GLU A 46 -7.37 -18.68 -14.07
CA GLU A 46 -7.03 -17.80 -15.21
C GLU A 46 -7.78 -18.15 -16.49
N GLU A 47 -8.28 -19.38 -16.61
CA GLU A 47 -9.15 -19.81 -17.71
C GLU A 47 -10.58 -19.24 -17.60
N ASN A 48 -10.98 -18.72 -16.44
CA ASN A 48 -12.30 -18.12 -16.24
C ASN A 48 -12.35 -16.69 -16.77
N ASP A 49 -13.36 -16.35 -17.56
CA ASP A 49 -13.49 -15.03 -18.20
C ASP A 49 -13.52 -13.86 -17.21
N VAL A 50 -14.16 -14.03 -16.04
CA VAL A 50 -14.27 -12.96 -15.02
C VAL A 50 -12.92 -12.70 -14.34
N ILE A 51 -12.20 -13.77 -13.98
CA ILE A 51 -10.86 -13.67 -13.38
C ILE A 51 -9.87 -13.15 -14.41
N ARG A 52 -9.94 -13.64 -15.65
CA ARG A 52 -9.08 -13.20 -16.75
C ARG A 52 -9.27 -11.73 -17.08
N GLU A 53 -10.52 -11.26 -17.11
CA GLU A 53 -10.82 -9.84 -17.28
C GLU A 53 -10.24 -9.03 -16.12
N ALA A 54 -10.41 -9.48 -14.87
CA ALA A 54 -9.86 -8.81 -13.69
C ALA A 54 -8.32 -8.73 -13.71
N ILE A 55 -7.62 -9.80 -14.11
CA ILE A 55 -6.16 -9.83 -14.27
C ILE A 55 -5.70 -8.91 -15.41
N SER A 56 -6.45 -8.86 -16.52
CA SER A 56 -6.07 -8.02 -17.66
C SER A 56 -6.31 -6.52 -17.45
N SER A 57 -7.18 -6.17 -16.50
CA SER A 57 -7.63 -4.80 -16.24
C SER A 57 -7.13 -4.21 -14.92
N ASN A 58 -6.62 -5.05 -14.00
CA ASN A 58 -6.12 -4.63 -12.69
C ASN A 58 -4.77 -5.27 -12.40
N ARG A 59 -4.04 -4.73 -11.41
CA ARG A 59 -2.73 -5.21 -10.98
C ARG A 59 -2.84 -6.42 -10.04
N VAL A 60 -3.59 -7.42 -10.47
CA VAL A 60 -3.98 -8.59 -9.67
C VAL A 60 -3.60 -9.88 -10.39
N GLN A 61 -3.47 -10.96 -9.64
CA GLN A 61 -3.24 -12.32 -10.13
C GLN A 61 -4.29 -13.28 -9.57
N ALA A 62 -4.49 -14.40 -10.26
CA ALA A 62 -5.33 -15.47 -9.75
C ALA A 62 -4.70 -16.13 -8.53
N GLN A 63 -5.53 -16.45 -7.55
CA GLN A 63 -5.16 -17.27 -6.41
C GLN A 63 -6.19 -18.38 -6.22
N CYS A 64 -5.71 -19.58 -5.93
CA CYS A 64 -6.52 -20.72 -5.58
C CYS A 64 -6.26 -21.11 -4.13
N LYS A 65 -7.20 -20.81 -3.22
CA LYS A 65 -7.04 -21.07 -1.77
C LYS A 65 -8.33 -21.59 -1.15
N SER A 66 -8.18 -22.39 -0.10
CA SER A 66 -9.34 -22.80 0.72
C SER A 66 -9.83 -21.63 1.58
N PRO A 67 -11.15 -21.40 1.67
CA PRO A 67 -11.73 -20.38 2.54
C PRO A 67 -11.42 -20.77 4.00
N GLY A 68 -10.56 -19.99 4.67
CA GLY A 68 -10.08 -20.28 6.03
C GLY A 68 -8.56 -20.40 6.16
N SER A 69 -7.79 -20.22 5.09
CA SER A 69 -6.31 -20.22 5.13
C SER A 69 -5.69 -18.89 5.58
N ASP A 70 -6.52 -17.91 5.90
CA ASP A 70 -6.25 -16.52 6.26
C ASP A 70 -6.63 -16.17 7.72
N GLY A 71 -6.72 -17.19 8.58
CA GLY A 71 -6.64 -16.99 10.04
C GLY A 71 -7.95 -16.74 10.78
N SER A 72 -9.12 -16.98 10.16
CA SER A 72 -10.39 -16.94 10.87
C SER A 72 -11.34 -18.09 10.48
N GLY A 73 -11.32 -19.15 11.30
CA GLY A 73 -12.39 -20.16 11.36
C GLY A 73 -12.05 -21.54 10.80
N ASP A 74 -12.25 -22.57 11.65
CA ASP A 74 -12.18 -24.00 11.34
C ASP A 74 -13.13 -24.41 10.20
N ILE A 75 -12.70 -24.24 8.95
CA ILE A 75 -13.26 -24.98 7.81
C ILE A 75 -12.25 -26.05 7.44
N SER A 76 -12.67 -27.30 7.60
CA SER A 76 -11.89 -28.51 7.38
C SER A 76 -11.06 -28.44 6.10
N GLN A 77 -9.74 -28.54 6.24
CA GLN A 77 -8.71 -28.55 5.19
C GLN A 77 -8.85 -29.78 4.26
N SER A 78 -9.88 -29.79 3.43
CA SER A 78 -9.96 -30.67 2.28
C SER A 78 -9.49 -29.90 1.05
N ASN A 79 -8.60 -30.49 0.24
CA ASN A 79 -8.19 -29.92 -1.04
C ASN A 79 -9.36 -29.84 -2.06
N GLU A 80 -10.55 -30.29 -1.68
CA GLU A 80 -11.76 -30.29 -2.53
C GLU A 80 -12.57 -28.99 -2.43
N ASP A 81 -12.17 -28.07 -1.52
CA ASP A 81 -12.86 -26.80 -1.23
C ASP A 81 -12.03 -25.56 -1.57
N GLN A 82 -11.03 -25.66 -2.45
CA GLN A 82 -10.28 -24.49 -2.90
C GLN A 82 -11.09 -23.64 -3.88
N VAL A 83 -10.98 -22.32 -3.72
CA VAL A 83 -11.76 -21.30 -4.43
C VAL A 83 -10.82 -20.34 -5.15
N CYS A 84 -11.21 -19.96 -6.36
CA CYS A 84 -10.59 -18.90 -7.13
C CYS A 84 -10.91 -17.54 -6.51
N SER A 85 -9.87 -16.80 -6.19
CA SER A 85 -9.92 -15.39 -5.83
C SER A 85 -8.91 -14.61 -6.65
N VAL A 86 -9.04 -13.30 -6.64
CA VAL A 86 -7.98 -12.39 -7.10
C VAL A 86 -7.22 -11.88 -5.89
N THR A 87 -5.91 -11.76 -6.03
CA THR A 87 -5.01 -11.13 -5.06
C THR A 87 -4.12 -10.15 -5.79
N ASP A 88 -3.51 -9.19 -5.09
CA ASP A 88 -2.50 -8.32 -5.68
C ASP A 88 -1.38 -9.13 -6.35
N ALA A 89 -0.89 -8.67 -7.51
CA ALA A 89 0.17 -9.37 -8.25
C ALA A 89 1.46 -9.48 -7.41
N GLU A 90 2.17 -10.60 -7.52
CA GLU A 90 3.49 -10.71 -6.87
C GLU A 90 4.54 -9.98 -7.71
N VAL A 91 5.01 -8.84 -7.20
CA VAL A 91 5.99 -7.99 -7.89
C VAL A 91 7.26 -7.93 -7.06
N GLY A 92 8.39 -8.31 -7.66
CA GLY A 92 9.69 -8.20 -7.01
C GLY A 92 10.13 -6.73 -6.91
N CYS A 93 10.54 -6.30 -5.73
CA CYS A 93 11.07 -4.95 -5.48
C CYS A 93 12.57 -4.96 -5.17
N ASP A 94 13.31 -6.00 -5.57
CA ASP A 94 14.76 -6.01 -5.43
C ASP A 94 15.42 -5.11 -6.49
N PRO A 95 16.11 -4.01 -6.12
CA PRO A 95 16.81 -3.17 -7.09
C PRO A 95 17.93 -3.93 -7.81
N GLU A 96 18.49 -4.98 -7.20
CA GLU A 96 19.54 -5.81 -7.81
C GLU A 96 19.02 -6.70 -8.96
N SER A 97 17.70 -6.92 -9.04
CA SER A 97 17.11 -7.65 -10.17
C SER A 97 17.03 -6.82 -11.44
N GLN A 98 17.31 -5.51 -11.36
CA GLN A 98 17.21 -4.58 -12.48
C GLN A 98 18.57 -4.32 -13.14
N ASN A 99 18.52 -3.90 -14.40
CA ASN A 99 19.72 -3.45 -15.11
C ASN A 99 20.29 -2.17 -14.46
N LEU A 100 21.62 -1.98 -14.53
CA LEU A 100 22.32 -0.82 -13.95
C LEU A 100 21.86 0.55 -14.50
N THR A 101 21.20 0.57 -15.66
CA THR A 101 20.67 1.79 -16.28
C THR A 101 19.18 1.99 -15.99
N HIS A 102 18.53 1.07 -15.29
CA HIS A 102 17.13 1.18 -14.94
C HIS A 102 16.93 2.33 -13.93
N PRO A 103 15.94 3.23 -14.10
CA PRO A 103 15.73 4.36 -13.19
C PRO A 103 15.66 3.97 -11.72
N TYR A 104 14.92 2.89 -11.41
CA TYR A 104 14.85 2.31 -10.07
C TYR A 104 16.24 2.00 -9.48
N ARG A 105 17.08 1.29 -10.25
CA ARG A 105 18.44 0.91 -9.83
C ARG A 105 19.33 2.14 -9.63
N VAL A 106 19.29 3.09 -10.56
CA VAL A 106 20.09 4.32 -10.51
C VAL A 106 19.75 5.15 -9.26
N LEU A 107 18.46 5.33 -8.97
CA LEU A 107 18.01 6.08 -7.79
C LEU A 107 18.35 5.36 -6.49
N TYR A 108 18.21 4.04 -6.46
CA TYR A 108 18.58 3.25 -5.28
C TYR A 108 20.08 3.33 -4.99
N ASP A 109 20.94 3.16 -6.00
CA ASP A 109 22.39 3.29 -5.83
C ASP A 109 22.78 4.72 -5.39
N ALA A 110 22.08 5.75 -5.91
CA ALA A 110 22.27 7.13 -5.47
C ALA A 110 21.85 7.35 -4.02
N ALA A 111 20.74 6.74 -3.57
CA ALA A 111 20.24 6.80 -2.20
C ALA A 111 21.23 6.18 -1.22
N VAL A 112 21.65 4.94 -1.49
CA VAL A 112 22.62 4.22 -0.65
C VAL A 112 24.00 4.90 -0.67
N GLY A 113 24.42 5.43 -1.83
CA GLY A 113 25.68 6.17 -1.98
C GLY A 113 25.68 7.56 -1.33
N SER A 114 24.50 8.15 -1.09
CA SER A 114 24.32 9.49 -0.51
C SER A 114 23.72 9.44 0.89
N SER A 115 24.20 8.49 1.71
CA SER A 115 23.67 8.25 3.06
C SER A 115 23.70 9.48 4.00
N GLY A 116 24.51 10.50 3.70
CA GLY A 116 24.51 11.79 4.39
C GLY A 116 23.22 12.60 4.25
N ILE A 117 22.30 12.22 3.36
CA ILE A 117 20.94 12.79 3.25
C ILE A 117 19.99 12.11 4.27
N TYR A 118 20.23 10.83 4.56
CA TYR A 118 19.44 10.02 5.50
C TYR A 118 19.94 10.23 6.93
N THR A 119 19.95 11.50 7.34
CA THR A 119 20.36 11.92 8.67
C THR A 119 19.18 12.47 9.46
N PRO A 120 19.18 12.31 10.79
CA PRO A 120 18.20 12.95 11.64
C PRO A 120 18.12 14.46 11.41
N CYS A 121 16.93 15.01 11.58
CA CYS A 121 16.65 16.43 11.59
C CYS A 121 17.60 17.16 12.54
N ALA A 122 18.09 18.31 12.10
CA ALA A 122 18.84 19.23 12.94
C ALA A 122 18.00 19.64 14.16
N GLU A 123 18.66 20.02 15.27
CA GLU A 123 17.96 20.28 16.54
C GLU A 123 16.90 21.40 16.42
N GLU A 124 17.16 22.39 15.57
CA GLU A 124 16.26 23.50 15.26
C GLU A 124 15.00 23.10 14.48
N ARG A 125 14.98 21.89 13.90
CA ARG A 125 13.83 21.33 13.16
C ARG A 125 13.00 20.38 14.01
N ARG A 126 13.40 20.09 15.25
CA ARG A 126 12.59 19.27 16.17
C ARG A 126 11.22 19.90 16.40
N GLY A 127 10.20 19.07 16.50
CA GLY A 127 8.80 19.48 16.57
C GLY A 127 8.11 19.53 15.21
N SER A 128 8.85 19.66 14.12
CA SER A 128 8.28 19.68 12.76
C SER A 128 7.92 18.27 12.24
N LEU A 129 7.08 18.22 11.21
CA LEU A 129 6.53 17.00 10.62
C LEU A 129 7.64 16.02 10.18
N GLY A 130 7.61 14.79 10.66
CA GLY A 130 8.62 13.76 10.39
C GLY A 130 9.91 13.87 11.21
N CYS A 131 10.05 14.89 12.05
CA CYS A 131 11.16 15.02 12.98
C CYS A 131 10.75 14.60 14.40
N LYS A 132 11.73 14.36 15.27
CA LYS A 132 11.47 14.12 16.70
C LYS A 132 10.82 15.34 17.36
N PRO A 133 10.01 15.16 18.42
CA PRO A 133 9.55 16.26 19.26
C PRO A 133 10.71 17.12 19.77
N THR A 134 10.37 18.37 20.14
CA THR A 134 11.28 19.29 20.83
C THR A 134 11.85 18.66 22.11
N LEU A 135 12.89 19.27 22.69
CA LEU A 135 13.47 18.79 23.96
C LEU A 135 12.47 18.81 25.13
N GLN A 136 11.37 19.56 25.01
CA GLN A 136 10.26 19.56 25.96
C GLN A 136 9.18 18.52 25.63
N GLY A 137 9.38 17.68 24.61
CA GLY A 137 8.46 16.64 24.17
C GLY A 137 7.27 17.16 23.37
N MET A 138 7.35 18.37 22.80
CA MET A 138 6.24 18.98 22.05
C MET A 138 6.47 18.93 20.55
N CYS A 139 5.39 18.69 19.80
CA CYS A 139 5.31 18.88 18.35
C CYS A 139 4.77 20.28 18.02
N ASP A 140 5.02 20.73 16.78
CA ASP A 140 4.49 21.99 16.27
C ASP A 140 2.96 21.96 16.24
N THR A 141 2.34 23.14 16.18
CA THR A 141 0.88 23.26 16.25
C THR A 141 0.20 22.46 15.14
N GLY A 142 -0.73 21.58 15.52
CA GLY A 142 -1.46 20.71 14.59
C GLY A 142 -0.81 19.37 14.34
N LEU A 143 0.33 19.08 14.98
CA LEU A 143 1.01 17.79 14.92
C LEU A 143 0.97 17.08 16.28
N GLU A 144 1.00 15.75 16.23
CA GLU A 144 1.02 14.87 17.40
C GLU A 144 2.16 13.85 17.25
N THR A 145 2.60 13.26 18.37
CA THR A 145 3.60 12.21 18.30
C THR A 145 2.95 10.90 17.82
N ASN A 146 3.45 10.32 16.73
CA ASN A 146 3.00 9.03 16.22
C ASN A 146 3.60 7.84 16.99
N ALA A 147 3.22 6.62 16.60
CA ALA A 147 3.67 5.38 17.24
C ALA A 147 5.21 5.20 17.23
N PHE A 148 5.90 5.83 16.28
CA PHE A 148 7.35 5.78 16.13
C PHE A 148 8.09 6.88 16.91
N GLY A 149 7.35 7.76 17.60
CA GLY A 149 7.94 8.82 18.40
C GLY A 149 8.32 10.08 17.59
N PHE A 150 7.78 10.25 16.39
CA PHE A 150 8.00 11.42 15.54
C PHE A 150 6.75 12.30 15.48
N CYS A 151 6.92 13.57 15.18
CA CYS A 151 5.80 14.50 15.02
C CYS A 151 5.13 14.28 13.68
N ASP A 152 3.81 14.13 13.69
CA ASP A 152 3.02 13.72 12.53
C ASP A 152 1.66 14.40 12.50
N ALA A 153 1.04 14.42 11.33
CA ALA A 153 -0.34 14.85 11.20
C ALA A 153 -1.27 13.79 11.85
N PRO A 154 -2.29 14.21 12.62
CA PRO A 154 -3.21 13.27 13.24
C PRO A 154 -3.98 12.50 12.17
N GLY A 155 -4.03 11.17 12.30
CA GLY A 155 -4.76 10.29 11.39
C GLY A 155 -4.05 10.00 10.06
N ASN A 156 -2.74 10.28 9.96
CA ASN A 156 -1.95 9.88 8.80
C ASN A 156 -1.81 8.34 8.73
N GLU A 157 -2.26 7.75 7.62
CA GLU A 157 -2.22 6.28 7.41
C GLU A 157 -0.81 5.75 7.20
N ASN A 158 0.09 6.61 6.68
CA ASN A 158 1.51 6.32 6.48
C ASN A 158 2.32 7.22 7.41
N PRO A 159 2.62 6.78 8.65
CA PRO A 159 3.26 7.61 9.64
C PRO A 159 4.57 8.23 9.15
N ALA A 160 4.74 9.52 9.41
CA ALA A 160 5.95 10.25 9.10
C ALA A 160 7.11 9.76 9.98
N ILE A 161 8.20 9.35 9.36
CA ILE A 161 9.41 8.91 10.07
C ILE A 161 10.62 9.72 9.62
N GLU A 162 11.52 9.95 10.56
CA GLU A 162 12.83 10.50 10.29
C GLU A 162 13.73 9.39 9.70
N PRO A 163 14.51 9.67 8.65
CA PRO A 163 15.46 8.70 8.13
C PRO A 163 16.64 8.49 9.08
N ASP A 164 17.20 7.29 9.02
CA ASP A 164 18.55 7.01 9.46
C ASP A 164 19.32 6.23 8.40
N LEU A 165 20.59 5.95 8.67
CA LEU A 165 21.46 5.24 7.73
C LEU A 165 20.93 3.84 7.35
N THR A 166 20.18 3.17 8.22
CA THR A 166 19.59 1.85 7.95
C THR A 166 18.41 1.92 7.01
N LEU A 167 17.78 3.09 6.90
CA LEU A 167 16.64 3.35 6.02
C LEU A 167 17.05 3.96 4.66
N SER A 168 18.34 3.98 4.35
CA SER A 168 18.85 4.52 3.08
C SER A 168 18.26 3.76 1.89
N GLY A 169 17.55 4.47 1.02
CA GLY A 169 16.93 3.90 -0.18
C GLY A 169 15.59 3.20 0.05
N VAL A 170 15.09 3.10 1.29
CA VAL A 170 13.76 2.53 1.57
C VAL A 170 12.66 3.32 0.85
N ASP A 171 12.77 4.66 0.83
CA ASP A 171 11.85 5.53 0.08
C ASP A 171 11.82 5.21 -1.42
N VAL A 172 12.96 4.87 -2.02
CA VAL A 172 13.06 4.45 -3.42
C VAL A 172 12.36 3.11 -3.63
N ARG A 173 12.59 2.13 -2.74
CA ARG A 173 11.95 0.81 -2.85
C ARG A 173 10.43 0.89 -2.65
N ASP A 174 9.99 1.69 -1.68
CA ASP A 174 8.58 1.90 -1.44
C ASP A 174 7.93 2.63 -2.61
N GLN A 175 8.56 3.69 -3.12
CA GLN A 175 8.02 4.41 -4.28
C GLN A 175 7.89 3.52 -5.52
N TYR A 176 8.83 2.59 -5.74
CA TYR A 176 8.70 1.59 -6.81
C TYR A 176 7.39 0.81 -6.68
N CYS A 177 7.07 0.34 -5.47
CA CYS A 177 5.86 -0.40 -5.18
C CYS A 177 4.59 0.48 -5.18
N ARG A 178 4.68 1.75 -4.82
CA ARG A 178 3.56 2.71 -4.87
C ARG A 178 3.20 3.13 -6.29
N SER A 179 4.20 3.20 -7.18
CA SER A 179 4.01 3.58 -8.59
C SER A 179 3.65 2.40 -9.51
N PHE A 180 4.26 1.22 -9.31
CA PHE A 180 3.51 0.00 -9.56
C PHE A 180 2.26 0.04 -8.66
N PHE A 181 1.18 -0.73 -8.76
CA PHE A 181 -0.02 -0.56 -7.88
C PHE A 181 -0.80 0.78 -7.90
N CYS A 182 -0.17 1.95 -7.99
CA CYS A 182 -0.76 3.28 -7.88
C CYS A 182 -1.54 3.47 -6.57
N ASP A 183 -0.94 3.02 -5.49
CA ASP A 183 -1.54 2.99 -4.17
C ASP A 183 -0.43 3.21 -3.13
N GLU A 184 -0.56 4.28 -2.34
CA GLU A 184 0.41 4.65 -1.31
C GLU A 184 0.54 3.61 -0.19
N ALA A 185 -0.43 2.71 -0.07
CA ALA A 185 -0.38 1.61 0.87
C ALA A 185 0.63 0.53 0.47
N PHE A 186 1.15 0.52 -0.75
CA PHE A 186 2.15 -0.48 -1.15
C PHE A 186 3.57 -0.04 -0.77
N VAL A 187 4.34 -0.99 -0.26
CA VAL A 187 5.72 -0.82 0.19
C VAL A 187 6.54 -2.05 -0.18
N CYS A 188 7.86 -1.93 -0.16
CA CYS A 188 8.73 -3.07 -0.40
C CYS A 188 9.00 -3.81 0.92
N ASP A 189 8.82 -5.14 0.91
CA ASP A 189 9.19 -6.02 1.99
C ASP A 189 10.43 -6.82 1.61
N ASP A 190 11.56 -6.52 2.25
CA ASP A 190 12.83 -7.23 2.05
C ASP A 190 13.16 -8.27 3.14
N SER A 191 12.23 -8.55 4.06
CA SER A 191 12.45 -9.51 5.16
C SER A 191 12.54 -10.96 4.68
N GLY A 192 11.97 -11.25 3.51
CA GLY A 192 11.90 -12.57 2.91
C GLY A 192 13.13 -12.95 2.07
N PRO A 193 13.14 -14.18 1.51
CA PRO A 193 14.18 -14.62 0.58
C PRO A 193 14.14 -13.87 -0.77
N LYS A 194 13.05 -13.13 -1.03
CA LYS A 194 12.87 -12.24 -2.17
C LYS A 194 12.19 -10.98 -1.67
N ALA A 195 12.67 -9.82 -2.11
CA ALA A 195 12.01 -8.57 -1.84
C ALA A 195 10.75 -8.46 -2.71
N VAL A 196 9.58 -8.24 -2.09
CA VAL A 196 8.29 -8.18 -2.79
C VAL A 196 7.48 -6.95 -2.40
N CYS A 197 6.76 -6.39 -3.36
CA CYS A 197 5.77 -5.34 -3.08
C CYS A 197 4.54 -5.95 -2.41
N LYS A 198 4.10 -5.35 -1.31
CA LYS A 198 2.87 -5.72 -0.60
C LYS A 198 2.21 -4.49 0.02
N ARG A 199 0.95 -4.61 0.42
CA ARG A 199 0.32 -3.62 1.28
C ARG A 199 1.07 -3.53 2.60
N CYS A 200 1.28 -2.32 3.08
CA CYS A 200 2.01 -2.05 4.29
C CYS A 200 1.25 -2.60 5.49
N ASP A 201 2.01 -3.06 6.47
CA ASP A 201 1.50 -3.57 7.74
C ASP A 201 1.94 -2.61 8.85
N PRO A 202 1.02 -2.00 9.62
CA PRO A 202 1.39 -1.08 10.70
C PRO A 202 2.20 -1.76 11.81
N ASP A 203 2.16 -3.08 11.92
CA ASP A 203 2.89 -3.87 12.91
C ASP A 203 4.25 -4.39 12.40
N ALA A 204 4.55 -4.25 11.10
CA ALA A 204 5.82 -4.64 10.52
C ALA A 204 6.89 -3.56 10.64
N ALA A 205 8.17 -3.98 10.61
CA ALA A 205 9.29 -3.05 10.64
C ALA A 205 9.39 -2.25 9.32
N ILE A 206 9.88 -1.01 9.42
CA ILE A 206 10.11 -0.18 8.24
C ILE A 206 11.21 -0.79 7.37
N GLY A 207 10.94 -0.92 6.07
CA GLY A 207 11.80 -1.65 5.12
C GLY A 207 11.45 -3.14 4.99
N GLU A 208 10.75 -3.71 5.97
CA GLU A 208 10.23 -5.08 6.00
C GLU A 208 8.70 -5.10 5.76
N GLY A 209 8.22 -4.09 5.02
CA GLY A 209 6.81 -3.90 4.72
C GLY A 209 6.00 -3.11 5.76
N GLY A 210 6.66 -2.43 6.69
CA GLY A 210 6.02 -1.51 7.64
C GLY A 210 5.40 -0.28 6.98
N CYS A 211 4.27 0.20 7.50
CA CYS A 211 3.68 1.47 7.06
C CYS A 211 4.48 2.67 7.56
N ALA A 212 5.09 3.42 6.64
CA ALA A 212 5.65 4.72 6.93
C ALA A 212 5.91 5.54 5.66
N MET A 213 6.25 6.82 5.85
CA MET A 213 6.79 7.68 4.82
C MET A 213 8.02 8.39 5.37
N ILE A 214 9.12 8.35 4.61
CA ILE A 214 10.38 8.99 5.01
C ILE A 214 10.29 10.51 4.83
N TYR A 215 10.65 11.25 5.88
CA TYR A 215 10.71 12.72 5.89
C TYR A 215 12.14 13.21 6.13
N ILE A 216 12.75 13.77 5.10
CA ILE A 216 14.12 14.28 5.13
C ILE A 216 14.11 15.74 5.62
N ALA A 217 14.68 15.97 6.81
CA ALA A 217 14.68 17.25 7.53
C ALA A 217 13.33 17.98 7.60
N GLY A 218 12.28 17.23 7.87
CA GLY A 218 10.96 17.80 8.13
C GLY A 218 10.09 18.00 6.89
N ALA A 219 10.45 17.39 5.77
CA ALA A 219 9.68 17.38 4.52
C ALA A 219 9.67 15.96 3.94
N PRO A 220 8.58 15.52 3.27
CA PRO A 220 8.55 14.18 2.68
C PRO A 220 9.70 14.03 1.68
N SER A 221 10.27 12.81 1.58
CA SER A 221 11.30 12.52 0.59
C SER A 221 10.78 12.88 -0.80
N THR A 222 11.57 13.62 -1.57
CA THR A 222 11.21 14.03 -2.92
C THR A 222 11.18 12.88 -3.91
N ILE A 223 11.64 11.69 -3.50
CA ILE A 223 11.49 10.45 -4.27
C ILE A 223 10.03 10.08 -4.41
N TYR A 224 9.21 10.31 -3.38
CA TYR A 224 7.79 10.04 -3.45
C TYR A 224 7.15 10.98 -4.47
N ALA A 225 6.79 10.42 -5.64
CA ALA A 225 5.95 11.10 -6.61
C ALA A 225 4.48 10.85 -6.26
N ASP A 226 3.61 11.79 -6.63
CA ASP A 226 2.17 11.60 -6.51
C ASP A 226 1.76 10.39 -7.37
N PRO A 227 1.20 9.31 -6.78
CA PRO A 227 0.81 8.12 -7.53
C PRO A 227 -0.32 8.38 -8.53
N ASN A 228 -1.00 9.53 -8.46
CA ASN A 228 -2.06 9.92 -9.38
C ASN A 228 -1.56 10.64 -10.65
N ASP A 229 -0.33 11.15 -10.64
CA ASP A 229 0.31 11.75 -11.81
C ASP A 229 1.05 10.66 -12.58
N GLY A 230 0.43 10.12 -13.64
CA GLY A 230 1.09 9.18 -14.57
C GLY A 230 0.67 7.71 -14.45
N CYS A 231 -0.23 7.37 -13.52
CA CYS A 231 -0.72 6.00 -13.40
C CYS A 231 -1.64 5.59 -14.57
N GLU A 232 -1.05 5.01 -15.62
CA GLU A 232 -1.80 4.27 -16.63
C GLU A 232 -2.20 2.88 -16.08
N ALA A 233 -3.37 2.37 -16.50
CA ALA A 233 -3.96 1.13 -15.98
C ALA A 233 -3.09 -0.14 -16.18
N VAL A 234 -2.03 -0.06 -16.99
CA VAL A 234 -1.12 -1.18 -17.29
C VAL A 234 0.33 -0.68 -17.28
N ALA A 235 0.84 -0.25 -16.13
CA ALA A 235 2.28 0.04 -16.02
C ALA A 235 3.07 -1.26 -15.92
N LYS A 236 4.04 -1.44 -16.81
CA LYS A 236 5.07 -2.47 -16.65
C LYS A 236 6.05 -2.06 -15.57
N THR A 237 6.88 -3.01 -15.13
CA THR A 237 7.93 -2.77 -14.12
C THR A 237 8.94 -1.68 -14.51
N ASP A 238 9.03 -1.33 -15.80
CA ASP A 238 9.87 -0.29 -16.38
C ASP A 238 9.16 1.07 -16.56
N GLU A 239 7.88 1.17 -16.23
CA GLU A 239 7.04 2.38 -16.34
C GLU A 239 6.65 2.91 -14.94
N VAL A 240 7.57 2.80 -13.99
CA VAL A 240 7.42 3.32 -12.62
C VAL A 240 7.95 4.75 -12.51
N ASP A 241 7.17 5.58 -11.83
CA ASP A 241 7.39 7.00 -11.60
C ASP A 241 8.08 7.26 -10.27
N PHE A 242 9.13 8.07 -10.36
CA PHE A 242 9.88 8.56 -9.21
C PHE A 242 9.94 10.08 -9.27
N GLY A 243 9.85 10.70 -8.11
CA GLY A 243 10.19 12.11 -7.97
C GLY A 243 11.72 12.31 -8.04
N PRO A 244 12.17 13.57 -8.06
CA PRO A 244 13.59 13.86 -8.14
C PRO A 244 14.34 13.38 -6.90
N PHE A 245 15.60 12.98 -7.08
CA PHE A 245 16.46 12.62 -5.96
C PHE A 245 16.63 13.81 -4.98
N PRO A 246 16.57 13.59 -3.66
CA PRO A 246 16.59 14.68 -2.69
C PRO A 246 17.89 15.48 -2.81
N PRO A 247 17.83 16.82 -2.79
CA PRO A 247 19.03 17.63 -2.81
C PRO A 247 19.87 17.35 -1.55
N GLN A 248 21.20 17.29 -1.72
CA GLN A 248 22.09 17.24 -0.56
C GLN A 248 21.86 18.47 0.32
N GLN A 249 21.69 18.23 1.62
CA GLN A 249 21.54 19.32 2.57
C GLN A 249 22.90 19.98 2.74
N ASN A 250 23.01 21.24 2.31
CA ASN A 250 24.18 22.04 2.64
C ASN A 250 24.12 22.36 4.14
N PRO A 251 25.21 22.12 4.89
CA PRO A 251 25.29 22.43 6.31
C PRO A 251 25.19 23.93 6.61
#